data_AF-I0AG06-F1
#
_entry.id   AF-I0AG06-F1
#
_cell.length_a   1.000
_cell.length_b   1.000
_cell.length_c   1.000
_cell.angle_alpha   90.00
_cell.angle_beta   90.00
_cell.angle_gamma   90.00
#
_symmetry.space_group_name_H-M   'P 1'
#
loop_
_entity.id
_entity.type
_entity.pdbx_description
1 polymer ?
#
loop_
_entity_poly.entity_id
_entity_poly.type
_entity_poly.pdbx_seq_one_letter_code
_entity_poly.pdbx_strand_id
1 'polypeptide(L)' 'MAEKKKFLLRIDEKIYAALEKWAADDMRSINAQIEFLLNDALKKSGRLPQKADDKDNPTKPNP' A
#
# COMPACT_ATOMS: atom_id res chain seq x y z
N MET A 1 -13.29 9.76 -1.57
CA MET A 1 -11.87 9.36 -1.72
C MET A 1 -11.57 8.48 -0.52
N ALA A 2 -11.29 7.19 -0.72
CA ALA A 2 -11.00 6.27 0.37
C ALA A 2 -9.85 6.82 1.21
N GLU A 3 -10.01 6.84 2.53
CA GLU A 3 -9.03 7.39 3.44
C GLU A 3 -7.77 6.52 3.42
N LYS A 4 -6.63 7.08 3.00
CA LYS A 4 -5.36 6.35 2.97
C LYS A 4 -4.72 6.39 4.35
N LYS A 5 -4.61 5.22 4.99
CA LYS A 5 -3.90 5.07 6.27
C LYS A 5 -2.41 5.40 6.07
N LYS A 6 -1.94 6.46 6.73
CA LYS A 6 -0.52 6.83 6.76
C LYS A 6 0.19 6.01 7.83
N PHE A 7 1.26 5.32 7.45
CA PHE A 7 2.11 4.59 8.39
C PHE A 7 3.58 4.78 8.03
N LEU A 8 4.45 4.71 9.04
CA LEU A 8 5.90 4.76 8.82
C LEU A 8 6.39 3.36 8.42
N LEU A 9 6.78 3.20 7.16
CA LEU A 9 7.37 1.97 6.65
C LEU A 9 8.87 1.98 6.93
N ARG A 10 9.38 0.92 7.57
CA ARG A 10 10.82 0.66 7.64
C ARG A 10 11.20 -0.23 6.46
N ILE A 11 12.08 0.26 5.61
CA ILE A 11 12.54 -0.41 4.40
C ILE A 11 14.06 -0.30 4.30
N ASP A 12 14.70 -1.32 3.75
CA ASP A 12 16.13 -1.27 3.43
C ASP A 12 16.39 -0.21 2.34
N GLU A 13 17.48 0.55 2.50
CA GLU A 13 17.84 1.66 1.62
C GLU A 13 18.06 1.21 0.16
N LYS A 14 18.68 0.05 -0.06
CA LYS A 14 18.95 -0.47 -1.40
C LYS A 14 17.65 -0.86 -2.10
N ILE A 15 16.69 -1.40 -1.34
CA ILE A 15 15.36 -1.71 -1.86
C ILE A 15 14.62 -0.42 -2.22
N TYR A 16 14.69 0.60 -1.36
CA TYR A 16 14.06 1.89 -1.66
C TYR A 16 14.60 2.52 -2.94
N ALA A 17 15.94 2.55 -3.12
CA ALA A 17 16.55 3.08 -4.33
C ALA A 17 16.14 2.31 -5.61
N ALA A 18 16.02 0.98 -5.52
CA ALA A 18 15.53 0.17 -6.63
C ALA A 18 14.06 0.47 -6.98
N LEU A 19 13.20 0.65 -5.96
CA LEU A 19 11.80 1.04 -6.15
C LEU A 19 11.67 2.45 -6.74
N GLU A 20 12.51 3.39 -6.32
CA GLU A 20 12.53 4.76 -6.85
C GLU A 20 12.87 4.77 -8.33
N LYS A 21 13.92 4.04 -8.73
CA LYS A 21 14.29 3.89 -10.14
C LYS A 21 13.15 3.28 -10.96
N TRP A 22 12.56 2.19 -10.48
CA TRP A 22 11.44 1.55 -11.20
C TRP A 22 10.22 2.47 -11.31
N ALA A 23 9.88 3.20 -10.26
CA ALA A 23 8.81 4.18 -10.31
C ALA A 23 9.09 5.28 -11.35
N ALA A 24 10.32 5.76 -11.43
CA ALA A 24 10.75 6.74 -12.44
C ALA A 24 10.64 6.20 -13.86
N ASP A 25 11.07 4.95 -14.09
CA ASP A 25 10.98 4.26 -15.38
C ASP A 25 9.51 4.12 -15.85
N ASP A 26 8.58 3.90 -14.92
CA ASP A 26 7.14 3.79 -15.18
C ASP A 26 6.40 5.15 -15.17
N MET A 27 7.11 6.29 -15.03
CA MET A 27 6.55 7.64 -14.83
C MET A 27 5.51 7.71 -13.69
N ARG A 28 5.80 7.06 -12.57
CA ARG A 28 4.94 7.00 -11.37
C ARG A 28 5.64 7.60 -10.16
N SER A 29 4.84 8.06 -9.19
CA SER A 29 5.40 8.36 -7.88
C SER A 29 5.76 7.07 -7.15
N ILE A 30 6.74 7.14 -6.25
CA ILE A 30 7.18 6.01 -5.42
C ILE A 30 5.99 5.44 -4.63
N ASN A 31 5.15 6.30 -4.07
CA ASN A 31 3.95 5.86 -3.33
C ASN A 31 2.96 5.11 -4.23
N ALA A 32 2.73 5.58 -5.46
CA ALA A 32 1.86 4.90 -6.41
C ALA A 32 2.44 3.54 -6.82
N GLN A 33 3.76 3.44 -6.98
CA GLN A 33 4.44 2.19 -7.29
C GLN A 33 4.35 1.19 -6.13
N ILE A 34 4.60 1.63 -4.89
CA ILE A 34 4.45 0.78 -3.70
C ILE A 34 3.01 0.27 -3.59
N GLU A 35 2.01 1.14 -3.78
CA GLU A 35 0.60 0.76 -3.74
C GLU A 35 0.26 -0.28 -4.82
N PHE A 36 0.76 -0.11 -6.04
CA PHE A 36 0.58 -1.07 -7.12
C PHE A 36 1.17 -2.43 -6.78
N LEU A 37 2.41 -2.47 -6.28
CA LEU A 37 3.11 -3.71 -5.93
C LEU A 37 2.43 -4.45 -4.77
N LEU A 38 2.00 -3.73 -3.75
CA LEU A 38 1.27 -4.32 -2.63
C LEU A 38 -0.06 -4.91 -3.09
N ASN A 39 -0.82 -4.19 -3.94
CA ASN A 39 -2.06 -4.71 -4.52
C ASN A 39 -1.82 -5.96 -5.36
N ASP A 40 -0.82 -5.94 -6.22
CA ASP A 40 -0.47 -7.07 -7.07
C ASP A 40 -0.02 -8.30 -6.24
N ALA A 41 0.82 -8.09 -5.22
CA ALA A 41 1.24 -9.15 -4.30
C ALA A 41 0.06 -9.74 -3.50
N LEU A 42 -0.88 -8.90 -3.03
CA LEU A 42 -2.08 -9.35 -2.35
C LEU A 42 -3.01 -10.15 -3.28
N LYS A 43 -3.16 -9.73 -4.54
CA LYS A 43 -3.93 -10.48 -5.55
C LYS A 43 -3.29 -11.83 -5.84
N LYS A 44 -1.98 -11.86 -6.11
CA LYS A 44 -1.22 -13.07 -6.40
C LYS A 44 -1.22 -14.06 -5.23
N SER A 45 -1.23 -13.56 -3.99
CA SER A 45 -1.34 -14.40 -2.80
C SER A 45 -2.78 -14.80 -2.44
N GLY A 46 -3.79 -14.34 -3.19
CA GLY A 46 -5.20 -14.58 -2.87
C GLY A 46 -5.68 -13.91 -1.57
N ARG A 47 -4.94 -12.91 -1.08
CA ARG A 47 -5.19 -12.20 0.18
C ARG A 47 -5.82 -10.83 -0.01
N LEU A 48 -6.03 -10.41 -1.25
CA LEU A 48 -6.76 -9.17 -1.48
C LEU A 48 -8.21 -9.38 -0.99
N PRO A 49 -8.68 -8.58 -0.02
CA PRO A 49 -10.06 -8.69 0.43
C PRO A 49 -10.98 -8.43 -0.78
N GLN A 50 -11.87 -9.38 -1.08
CA GLN A 50 -13.01 -9.10 -1.94
C GLN A 50 -13.79 -7.97 -1.28
N LYS A 51 -14.14 -6.91 -2.02
CA LYS A 51 -14.87 -5.73 -1.53
C LYS A 51 -15.95 -6.14 -0.52
N ALA A 52 -15.61 -6.09 0.76
CA ALA A 52 -16.53 -5.95 1.85
C ALA A 52 -16.59 -4.45 2.10
N ASP A 53 -17.79 -3.90 2.03
CA ASP A 53 -18.08 -2.49 2.16
C ASP A 53 -17.31 -1.83 3.31
N ASP A 54 -16.68 -0.70 2.97
CA ASP A 54 -16.50 0.53 3.76
C ASP A 54 -16.88 0.47 5.26
N LYS A 55 -16.25 -0.44 6.01
CA LYS A 55 -16.38 -0.56 7.47
C LYS A 55 -15.06 -1.00 8.08
N ASP A 56 -14.05 -0.15 7.96
CA ASP A 56 -12.98 -0.15 8.95
C ASP A 56 -12.70 1.28 9.39
N ASN A 57 -13.64 1.80 10.17
CA ASN A 57 -13.36 2.79 11.20
C ASN A 57 -13.15 2.04 12.52
N PRO A 58 -11.91 1.73 12.93
CA PRO A 58 -11.59 1.53 14.33
C PRO A 58 -11.08 2.89 14.82
N THR A 59 -11.76 3.60 15.70
CA THR A 59 -11.89 3.19 17.11
C THR A 59 -12.83 4.12 17.88
N LYS A 60 -13.88 3.55 18.47
CA LYS A 60 -14.34 3.61 19.89
C LYS A 60 -15.72 2.91 19.98
N PRO A 61 -16.11 2.19 21.07
CA PRO A 61 -15.93 2.60 22.47
C PRO A 61 -15.57 1.50 23.52
N ASN A 62 -15.19 2.01 24.70
CA ASN A 62 -15.14 1.57 26.11
C ASN A 62 -15.62 0.17 26.59
N PRO A 63 -15.20 -0.23 27.82
CA PRO A 63 -15.87 0.21 29.06
C PRO A 63 -15.14 1.31 29.84
#